data_AF-A0A7R8NNS1-F1
#
_entry.id   AF-A0A7R8NNS1-F1
#
_cell.length_a   1.000
_cell.length_b   1.000
_cell.length_c   1.000
_cell.angle_alpha   90.00
_cell.angle_beta   90.00
_cell.angle_gamma   90.00
#
_symmetry.space_group_name_H-M   'P 1'
#
loop_
_entity.id
_entity.type
_entity.pdbx_description
1 polymer ?
#
loop_
_entity_poly.entity_id
_entity_poly.type
_entity_poly.pdbx_seq_one_letter_code
_entity_poly.pdbx_strand_id
1 'polypeptide(L)'
;MLPAQDVESVWRDVTEATEVRPALLAMAAGYRVSWSAVVNRVRNLELIDSGEARRQKANSPTRGDFLAVLGEQPVPDLEPGATGKLWRKAVLSAWETGAITAPRAIELLYSALTVDELPTRALEEPLP
;
A
#
# COMPACT_ATOMS: atom_id res chain seq x y z
N MET A 1 7.76 -9.61 -13.57
CA MET A 1 6.43 -10.20 -13.81
C MET A 1 6.40 -11.58 -13.17
N LEU A 2 5.25 -12.03 -12.65
CA LEU A 2 5.09 -13.32 -11.96
C LEU A 2 5.38 -14.51 -12.90
N PRO A 3 6.21 -15.51 -12.53
CA PRO A 3 6.45 -16.70 -13.36
C PRO A 3 5.17 -17.52 -13.61
N ALA A 4 5.06 -18.17 -14.77
CA ALA A 4 3.83 -18.90 -15.13
C ALA A 4 3.64 -20.16 -14.27
N GLN A 5 4.71 -20.94 -14.07
CA GLN A 5 4.70 -22.17 -13.29
C GLN A 5 4.25 -21.93 -11.84
N ASP A 6 4.75 -20.86 -11.25
CA ASP A 6 4.40 -20.39 -9.91
C ASP A 6 2.90 -20.05 -9.78
N VAL A 7 2.37 -19.31 -10.75
CA VAL A 7 0.94 -18.95 -10.80
C VAL A 7 0.08 -20.20 -10.94
N GLU A 8 0.44 -21.13 -11.82
CA GLU A 8 -0.29 -22.37 -12.05
C GLU A 8 -0.26 -23.33 -10.86
N SER A 9 0.83 -23.33 -10.07
CA SER A 9 0.92 -24.10 -8.82
C SER A 9 -0.06 -23.55 -7.79
N VAL A 10 0.07 -22.26 -7.45
CA VAL A 10 -0.81 -21.62 -6.45
C VAL A 10 -2.27 -21.68 -6.90
N TRP A 11 -2.52 -21.53 -8.20
CA TRP A 11 -3.86 -21.67 -8.75
C TRP A 11 -4.44 -23.04 -8.45
N ARG A 12 -3.73 -24.14 -8.77
CA ARG A 12 -4.20 -25.50 -8.49
C ARG A 12 -4.40 -25.75 -6.99
N ASP A 13 -3.41 -25.41 -6.18
CA ASP A 13 -3.44 -25.66 -4.73
C ASP A 13 -4.63 -24.97 -4.04
N VAL A 14 -5.02 -23.78 -4.50
CA VAL A 14 -6.10 -22.99 -3.88
C VAL A 14 -7.47 -23.20 -4.55
N THR A 15 -7.52 -23.49 -5.87
CA THR A 15 -8.80 -23.72 -6.56
C THR A 15 -9.35 -25.14 -6.42
N GLU A 16 -8.49 -26.14 -6.15
CA GLU A 16 -8.97 -27.42 -5.59
C GLU A 16 -9.64 -27.20 -4.22
N ALA A 17 -9.15 -26.18 -3.50
CA ALA A 17 -9.63 -25.55 -2.28
C ALA A 17 -11.08 -25.01 -2.36
N THR A 18 -11.23 -23.78 -2.87
CA THR A 18 -12.49 -23.04 -3.04
C THR A 18 -12.21 -21.69 -3.73
N GLU A 19 -12.93 -21.37 -4.81
CA GLU A 19 -13.09 -20.06 -5.46
C GLU A 19 -11.85 -19.31 -6.02
N VAL A 20 -12.08 -18.47 -7.03
CA VAL A 20 -11.05 -17.67 -7.73
C VAL A 20 -10.39 -16.64 -6.80
N ARG A 21 -11.18 -15.91 -6.00
CA ARG A 21 -10.69 -14.77 -5.21
C ARG A 21 -9.62 -15.15 -4.17
N PRO A 22 -9.76 -16.24 -3.41
CA PRO A 22 -8.70 -16.74 -2.52
C PRO A 22 -7.35 -16.97 -3.22
N ALA A 23 -7.36 -17.58 -4.42
CA ALA A 23 -6.13 -17.83 -5.17
C ALA A 23 -5.42 -16.52 -5.56
N LEU A 24 -6.18 -15.52 -6.00
CA LEU A 24 -5.61 -14.21 -6.33
C LEU A 24 -5.06 -13.49 -5.09
N LEU A 25 -5.74 -13.61 -3.94
CA LEU A 25 -5.29 -13.02 -2.67
C LEU A 25 -3.98 -13.65 -2.21
N ALA A 26 -3.87 -14.99 -2.28
CA ALA A 26 -2.64 -15.71 -1.98
C ALA A 26 -1.48 -15.25 -2.88
N MET A 27 -1.72 -15.10 -4.18
CA MET A 27 -0.69 -14.59 -5.11
C MET A 27 -0.30 -13.14 -4.83
N ALA A 28 -1.28 -12.26 -4.57
CA ALA A 28 -1.01 -10.85 -4.27
C ALA A 28 -0.17 -10.70 -3.00
N ALA A 29 -0.50 -11.47 -1.95
CA ALA A 29 0.22 -11.48 -0.70
C ALA A 29 1.62 -12.11 -0.83
N GLY A 30 1.70 -13.33 -1.37
CA GLY A 30 2.95 -14.09 -1.44
C GLY A 30 4.01 -13.46 -2.33
N TYR A 31 3.60 -12.91 -3.48
CA TYR A 31 4.52 -12.24 -4.40
C TYR A 31 4.62 -10.74 -4.20
N ARG A 32 3.85 -10.16 -3.27
CA ARG A 32 3.85 -8.72 -2.93
C ARG A 32 3.70 -7.82 -4.16
N VAL A 33 2.74 -8.16 -5.02
CA VAL A 33 2.43 -7.41 -6.24
C VAL A 33 1.06 -6.77 -6.15
N SER A 34 0.82 -5.74 -6.96
CA SER A 34 -0.48 -5.08 -7.00
C SER A 34 -1.59 -6.05 -7.44
N TRP A 35 -2.79 -5.84 -6.90
CA TRP A 35 -3.97 -6.64 -7.25
C TRP A 35 -4.22 -6.70 -8.76
N SER A 36 -4.13 -5.55 -9.44
CA SER A 36 -4.32 -5.47 -10.89
C SER A 36 -3.24 -6.25 -11.67
N ALA A 37 -2.01 -6.33 -11.17
CA ALA A 37 -0.95 -7.13 -11.77
C ALA A 37 -1.26 -8.63 -11.67
N VAL A 38 -1.76 -9.11 -10.52
CA VAL A 38 -2.20 -10.50 -10.35
C VAL A 38 -3.34 -10.80 -11.31
N VAL A 39 -4.42 -10.01 -11.30
CA VAL A 39 -5.59 -10.23 -12.16
C VAL A 39 -5.22 -10.23 -13.64
N ASN A 40 -4.34 -9.32 -14.08
CA ASN A 40 -3.84 -9.32 -15.45
C ASN A 40 -3.03 -10.58 -15.77
N ARG A 41 -2.22 -11.06 -14.82
CA ARG A 41 -1.40 -12.24 -15.03
C ARG A 41 -2.25 -13.49 -15.21
N VAL A 42 -3.20 -13.75 -14.30
CA VAL A 42 -4.07 -14.92 -14.41
C VAL A 42 -4.98 -14.87 -15.64
N ARG A 43 -5.43 -13.67 -16.04
CA ARG A 43 -6.14 -13.49 -17.31
C ARG A 43 -5.27 -13.82 -18.53
N ASN A 44 -4.02 -13.35 -18.55
CA ASN A 44 -3.10 -13.60 -19.66
C ASN A 44 -2.69 -15.08 -19.78
N LEU A 45 -2.85 -15.85 -18.69
CA LEU A 45 -2.70 -17.31 -18.67
C LEU A 45 -4.02 -18.05 -18.89
N GLU A 46 -5.09 -17.33 -19.24
CA GLU A 46 -6.43 -17.88 -19.52
C GLU A 46 -7.07 -18.66 -18.36
N LEU A 47 -6.59 -18.43 -17.12
CA LEU A 47 -7.14 -19.05 -15.90
C LEU A 47 -8.46 -18.40 -15.47
N ILE A 48 -8.72 -17.18 -15.93
CA ILE A 48 -9.99 -16.47 -15.76
C ILE A 48 -10.39 -15.78 -17.06
N ASP A 49 -11.69 -15.63 -17.27
CA ASP A 49 -12.23 -14.86 -18.38
C ASP A 49 -12.16 -13.33 -18.16
N SER A 50 -12.49 -12.59 -19.21
CA SER A 50 -12.50 -11.12 -19.18
C SER A 50 -13.54 -10.50 -18.22
N GLY A 51 -14.67 -11.19 -18.00
CA GLY A 51 -15.74 -10.75 -17.12
C GLY A 51 -15.35 -10.88 -15.65
N GLU A 52 -14.77 -12.02 -15.29
CA GLU A 52 -14.19 -12.27 -13.98
C GLU A 52 -13.04 -11.32 -13.69
N ALA A 53 -12.13 -11.11 -14.65
CA ALA A 53 -11.06 -10.13 -14.51
C ALA A 53 -11.60 -8.70 -14.25
N ARG A 54 -12.71 -8.33 -14.89
CA ARG A 54 -13.37 -7.02 -14.66
C ARG A 54 -14.00 -6.96 -13.27
N ARG A 55 -14.69 -8.02 -12.82
CA ARG A 55 -15.27 -8.12 -11.48
C ARG A 55 -14.19 -7.98 -10.40
N GLN A 56 -13.11 -8.74 -10.52
CA GLN A 56 -12.01 -8.69 -9.54
C GLN A 56 -11.34 -7.32 -9.50
N LYS A 57 -11.10 -6.66 -10.63
CA LYS A 57 -10.55 -5.30 -10.65
C LYS A 57 -11.48 -4.25 -10.04
N ALA A 58 -12.79 -4.39 -10.23
CA ALA A 58 -13.77 -3.47 -9.67
C ALA A 58 -13.86 -3.57 -8.14
N ASN A 59 -13.55 -4.75 -7.58
CA ASN A 59 -13.56 -5.00 -6.14
C ASN A 59 -12.15 -5.29 -5.61
N SER A 60 -11.36 -4.22 -5.46
CA SER A 60 -9.98 -4.32 -4.94
C SER A 60 -9.97 -4.85 -3.50
N PRO A 61 -8.99 -5.69 -3.15
CA PRO A 61 -8.96 -6.36 -1.87
C PRO A 61 -8.71 -5.39 -0.72
N THR A 62 -9.42 -5.62 0.39
CA THR A 62 -9.25 -4.88 1.63
C THR A 62 -8.31 -5.62 2.58
N ARG A 63 -7.87 -4.95 3.65
CA ARG A 63 -7.13 -5.61 4.75
C ARG A 63 -7.91 -6.79 5.34
N GLY A 64 -9.24 -6.66 5.42
CA GLY A 64 -10.13 -7.71 5.91
C GLY A 64 -10.14 -8.94 5.00
N ASP A 65 -10.07 -8.76 3.68
CA ASP A 65 -10.03 -9.87 2.72
C ASP A 65 -8.77 -10.73 2.93
N PHE A 66 -7.62 -10.11 3.14
CA PHE A 66 -6.37 -10.83 3.43
C PHE A 66 -6.45 -11.60 4.75
N LEU A 67 -6.93 -10.96 5.82
CA LEU A 67 -7.09 -11.62 7.11
C LEU A 67 -8.08 -12.80 7.06
N ALA A 68 -9.19 -12.65 6.34
CA ALA A 68 -10.20 -13.69 6.21
C ALA A 68 -9.69 -14.93 5.47
N VAL A 69 -8.81 -14.74 4.48
CA VAL A 69 -8.33 -15.83 3.61
C VAL A 69 -6.99 -16.41 4.07
N LEU A 70 -6.07 -15.56 4.51
CA LEU A 70 -4.69 -15.94 4.83
C LEU A 70 -4.42 -15.99 6.34
N GLY A 71 -5.33 -15.46 7.17
CA GLY A 71 -5.12 -15.30 8.61
C GLY A 71 -4.14 -14.19 8.98
N GLU A 72 -3.50 -13.57 7.99
CA GLU A 72 -2.52 -12.51 8.15
C GLU A 72 -2.66 -11.45 7.05
N GLN A 73 -2.07 -10.29 7.29
CA GLN A 73 -1.96 -9.24 6.29
C GLN A 73 -0.53 -9.16 5.77
N PRO A 74 -0.32 -8.92 4.46
CA PRO A 74 0.99 -8.57 3.94
C PRO A 74 1.59 -7.39 4.71
N VAL A 75 2.82 -7.58 5.22
CA VAL A 75 3.59 -6.51 5.85
C VAL A 75 3.81 -5.40 4.81
N PRO A 76 3.60 -4.11 5.14
CA PRO A 76 3.94 -3.01 4.24
C PRO A 76 5.42 -3.03 3.84
N ASP A 77 5.74 -2.71 2.58
CA ASP A 77 7.13 -2.51 2.14
C ASP A 77 7.80 -1.31 2.79
N LEU A 78 6.97 -0.34 3.17
CA LEU A 78 7.39 0.94 3.70
C LEU A 78 6.55 1.24 4.93
N GLU A 79 7.22 1.71 5.97
CA GLU A 79 6.55 2.21 7.17
C GLU A 79 5.66 3.41 6.84
N PRO A 80 4.54 3.61 7.56
CA PRO A 80 3.80 4.86 7.53
C PRO A 80 4.74 6.06 7.69
N GLY A 81 4.56 7.10 6.86
CA GLY A 81 5.47 8.25 6.88
C GLY A 81 6.78 8.06 6.09
N ALA A 82 6.95 6.94 5.40
CA ALA A 82 8.03 6.73 4.44
C ALA A 82 7.88 7.65 3.20
N THR A 83 8.39 8.87 3.32
CA THR A 83 8.46 9.86 2.24
C THR A 83 9.90 10.06 1.77
N GLY A 84 10.09 10.77 0.66
CA GLY A 84 11.43 11.10 0.15
C GLY A 84 12.20 12.05 1.09
N LYS A 85 13.52 11.92 1.14
CA LYS A 85 14.39 12.78 1.98
C LYS A 85 14.18 14.27 1.71
N LEU A 86 14.06 14.65 0.44
CA LEU A 86 13.85 16.05 0.02
C LEU A 86 12.47 16.57 0.42
N TRP A 87 11.45 15.73 0.35
CA TRP A 87 10.10 16.09 0.80
C TRP A 87 10.07 16.40 2.28
N ARG A 88 10.65 15.52 3.12
CA ARG A 88 10.72 15.77 4.58
C ARG A 88 11.43 17.08 4.89
N LYS A 89 12.57 17.34 4.24
CA LYS A 89 13.30 18.61 4.40
C LYS A 89 12.46 19.82 4.01
N ALA A 90 11.73 19.75 2.90
CA ALA A 90 10.88 20.85 2.43
C ALA A 90 9.72 21.14 3.40
N VAL A 91 9.05 20.09 3.91
CA VAL A 91 7.96 20.25 4.88
C VAL A 91 8.48 20.85 6.19
N LEU A 92 9.61 20.35 6.72
CA LEU A 92 10.19 20.88 7.96
C LEU A 92 10.70 22.32 7.79
N SER A 93 11.31 22.65 6.65
CA SER A 93 11.70 24.04 6.35
C SER A 93 10.49 24.97 6.29
N ALA A 94 9.38 24.54 5.66
CA ALA A 94 8.14 25.32 5.63
C ALA A 94 7.51 25.50 7.03
N TRP A 95 7.65 24.50 7.92
CA TRP A 95 7.26 24.62 9.32
C TRP A 95 8.15 25.62 10.06
N GLU A 96 9.48 25.50 9.93
CA GLU A 96 10.46 26.35 10.59
C GLU A 96 10.27 27.83 10.24
N THR A 97 9.99 28.16 8.98
CA THR A 97 9.70 29.52 8.52
C THR A 97 8.24 29.95 8.75
N GLY A 98 7.41 29.05 9.29
CA GLY A 98 6.02 29.36 9.60
C GLY A 98 5.06 29.44 8.41
N ALA A 99 5.45 28.92 7.24
CA ALA A 99 4.60 28.86 6.06
C ALA A 99 3.44 27.85 6.21
N ILE A 100 3.59 26.86 7.09
CA ILE A 100 2.56 25.88 7.44
C ILE A 100 2.40 25.74 8.95
N THR A 101 1.23 25.28 9.38
CA THR A 101 0.94 24.99 10.79
C THR A 101 1.45 23.61 11.20
N ALA A 102 1.56 23.37 12.50
CA ALA A 102 1.98 22.07 13.03
C ALA A 102 1.08 20.91 12.55
N PRO A 103 -0.27 20.99 12.65
CA PRO A 103 -1.13 19.92 12.13
C PRO A 103 -0.90 19.66 10.64
N ARG A 104 -0.66 20.72 9.84
CA ARG A 104 -0.38 20.59 8.41
C ARG A 104 0.98 19.92 8.14
N ALA A 105 2.00 20.21 8.95
CA ALA A 105 3.29 19.54 8.85
C ALA A 105 3.16 18.03 9.14
N ILE A 106 2.41 17.66 10.18
CA ILE A 106 2.16 16.25 10.53
C ILE A 106 1.42 15.53 9.40
N GLU A 107 0.38 16.15 8.85
CA GLU A 107 -0.37 15.61 7.71
C GLU A 107 0.53 15.36 6.49
N LEU A 108 1.36 16.33 6.10
CA LEU A 108 2.26 16.22 4.93
C LEU A 108 3.40 15.22 5.15
N LEU A 109 3.76 14.95 6.40
CA LEU A 109 4.68 13.89 6.78
C LEU A 109 3.97 12.54 6.96
N TYR A 110 2.66 12.45 6.68
CA TYR A 110 1.84 11.25 6.85
C TYR A 110 2.00 10.64 8.26
N SER A 111 1.96 11.50 9.27
CA SER A 111 2.12 11.12 10.69
C SER A 111 3.45 10.42 11.01
N ALA A 112 4.51 10.70 10.24
CA ALA A 112 5.87 10.23 10.56
C ALA A 112 6.42 10.81 11.88
N LEU A 113 5.83 11.92 12.34
CA LEU A 113 6.14 12.62 13.58
C LEU A 113 4.82 13.00 14.27
N THR A 114 4.91 13.30 15.55
CA THR A 114 3.91 14.00 16.35
C THR A 114 4.26 15.48 16.46
N VAL A 115 3.32 16.30 16.92
CA VAL A 115 3.52 17.76 17.05
C VAL A 115 4.69 18.09 17.99
N ASP A 116 4.88 17.31 19.06
CA ASP A 116 5.94 17.52 20.05
C ASP A 116 7.34 17.15 19.53
N GLU A 117 7.40 16.45 18.40
CA GLU A 117 8.65 16.07 17.72
C GLU A 117 9.03 17.06 16.61
N LEU A 118 8.22 18.09 16.36
CA LEU A 118 8.55 19.12 15.38
C LEU A 118 9.75 19.95 15.86
N PRO A 119 10.67 20.34 14.94
CA PRO A 119 11.80 21.17 15.29
C PRO A 119 11.34 22.56 15.76
N THR A 120 12.21 23.25 16.51
CA THR A 120 11.92 24.61 16.99
C THR A 120 11.63 25.53 15.81
N ARG A 121 10.54 26.29 15.90
CA ARG A 121 10.17 27.26 14.88
C ARG A 121 11.11 28.48 14.99
N ALA A 122 11.68 28.92 13.88
CA ALA A 122 12.39 30.18 13.80
C ALA A 122 11.36 31.32 13.71
N LEU A 123 10.60 31.52 14.79
CA LEU A 123 9.86 32.76 14.96
C LEU A 123 10.87 33.80 15.42
N GLU A 124 11.21 34.76 14.55
CA GLU A 124 11.70 36.04 15.05
C GLU A 124 10.58 36.60 15.94
N GLU A 125 10.76 36.51 17.26
CA GLU A 125 9.93 37.28 18.19
C GLU A 125 10.10 38.76 17.83
N PRO A 126 9.04 39.51 17.52
CA PRO A 126 9.12 40.95 17.66
C PRO A 126 9.42 41.20 19.14
N LEU A 127 10.63 41.65 19.45
CA LEU A 127 11.03 42.11 20.78
C LEU A 127 9.96 43.09 21.32
N PRO A 128 9.70 43.07 22.64
CA PRO A 128 8.58 43.77 23.28
C PRO A 128 8.52 45.27 22.99
#